data_AF-A0A5G2QKC1-F1
#
_entry.id   AF-A0A5G2QKC1-F1
#
_cell.length_a   1.000
_cell.length_b   1.000
_cell.length_c   1.000
_cell.angle_alpha   90.00
_cell.angle_beta   90.00
_cell.angle_gamma   90.00
#
_symmetry.space_group_name_H-M   'P 1'
#
loop_
_entity.id
_entity.type
_entity.pdbx_description
1 polymer ?
#
loop_
_entity_poly.entity_id
_entity_poly.type
_entity_poly.pdbx_seq_one_letter_code
_entity_poly.pdbx_strand_id
1 'polypeptide(L)'
;MEETIGEPPTSAVLLDHCHFSQVIFNSVEKFYVPGGDVTCYYTLTQHFIPRRKDWIGIFRVGWKTTREYYTFMWVTLPTDLNSEAAKQQEVQFKAYYLPKDDEYYQFCYVDQDGVVRGASIPFQFRPENEEDILVVTTQGEVEEIEQHNKELRKENKELKDSCVSLQKQNSDLQAELQKKQEELETLKSISKKLEETMKEQKDSWKTELLQLKEQSQKMSSENERMGVRVDQLQAQLSTQEKEMEKLVQRVQEKTEQVEQLKKENGQLFLNLTEQRAHQKTLEQTVEEMKQQRTTAAKKQQELTEPKNKKIAVEEQLVQEVERLKAKVEAGKACFLEKYKECQRLHKQIRQLRAAARDQNFDLSKKLSENKIIYSTLQKEKERMEKENDLLKRENSRLLSYMGLDHDSLPYQAPTSNPGGARRSPGLVYGNPYSGIQESSAPSLLSIKKCPTCKSDFGDDIFNHTLEQDVQSPSLNCPICDKYFPAKEKQIFEDHVFCHTL
;
A
#
# COMPACT_ATOMS: atom_id res chain seq x y z
N MET A 1 -56.57 -4.86 -20.67
CA MET A 1 -56.44 -5.40 -19.30
C MET A 1 -55.24 -4.71 -18.67
N GLU A 2 -55.36 -3.91 -17.63
CA GLU A 2 -56.52 -3.10 -17.21
C GLU A 2 -55.97 -2.05 -16.22
N GLU A 3 -56.24 -0.77 -16.46
CA GLU A 3 -55.77 0.28 -15.56
C GLU A 3 -56.76 0.41 -14.41
N THR A 4 -56.42 -0.21 -13.27
CA THR A 4 -57.16 -0.06 -12.01
C THR A 4 -56.93 1.33 -11.42
N ILE A 5 -57.72 2.29 -11.89
CA ILE A 5 -57.87 3.62 -11.29
C ILE A 5 -58.37 3.41 -9.85
N GLY A 6 -57.54 3.77 -8.88
CA GLY A 6 -57.93 3.72 -7.46
C GLY A 6 -58.84 4.90 -7.11
N GLU A 7 -60.07 4.61 -6.68
CA GLU A 7 -60.91 5.62 -6.05
C GLU A 7 -60.29 6.08 -4.70
N PRO A 8 -60.22 7.39 -4.42
CA PRO A 8 -59.76 7.87 -3.12
C PRO A 8 -60.81 7.58 -2.03
N PRO A 9 -60.41 7.24 -0.79
CA PRO A 9 -61.34 6.88 0.26
C PRO A 9 -62.25 8.04 0.68
N THR A 10 -63.54 7.75 0.84
CA THR A 10 -64.62 8.71 1.13
C THR A 10 -64.63 9.21 2.58
N SER A 11 -63.47 9.56 3.14
CA SER A 11 -63.29 10.10 4.51
C SER A 11 -62.78 11.55 4.54
N ALA A 12 -62.83 12.25 3.41
CA ALA A 12 -62.48 13.68 3.30
C ALA A 12 -63.71 14.61 3.30
N VAL A 13 -64.79 14.22 3.99
CA VAL A 13 -65.83 15.18 4.41
C VAL A 13 -65.20 16.03 5.52
N LEU A 14 -64.75 17.23 5.17
CA LEU A 14 -64.32 18.22 6.13
C LEU A 14 -65.47 18.52 7.08
N LEU A 15 -65.31 18.13 8.35
CA LEU A 15 -66.25 18.37 9.44
C LEU A 15 -66.13 19.81 9.91
N ASP A 16 -66.41 20.73 8.99
CA ASP A 16 -66.41 22.15 9.25
C ASP A 16 -67.58 22.53 10.18
N HIS A 17 -67.38 23.59 10.97
CA HIS A 17 -68.41 24.23 11.82
C HIS A 17 -68.84 23.51 13.12
N CYS A 18 -67.93 22.83 13.84
CA CYS A 18 -68.06 22.65 15.30
C CYS A 18 -67.82 23.98 16.07
N HIS A 19 -68.60 25.03 15.77
CA HIS A 19 -68.38 26.40 16.29
C HIS A 19 -68.46 26.53 17.81
N PHE A 20 -69.21 25.65 18.48
CA PHE A 20 -69.45 25.66 19.92
C PHE A 20 -68.42 24.86 20.75
N SER A 21 -67.43 24.24 20.09
CA SER A 21 -66.39 23.40 20.71
C SER A 21 -64.98 23.84 20.34
N GLN A 22 -64.81 25.12 19.98
CA GLN A 22 -63.53 25.74 19.63
C GLN A 22 -62.66 26.06 20.86
N VAL A 23 -63.30 26.14 22.03
CA VAL A 23 -62.67 26.17 23.36
C VAL A 23 -63.25 25.04 24.20
N ILE A 24 -62.38 24.28 24.87
CA ILE A 24 -62.75 23.13 25.70
C ILE A 24 -62.43 23.48 27.16
N PHE A 25 -63.37 23.31 28.07
CA PHE A 25 -63.10 23.47 29.50
C PHE A 25 -62.53 22.17 30.10
N ASN A 26 -61.52 22.30 30.95
CA ASN A 26 -60.77 21.21 31.57
C ASN A 26 -60.99 21.22 33.08
N SER A 27 -60.94 20.05 33.73
CA SER A 27 -61.00 19.91 35.20
C SER A 27 -62.09 20.77 35.86
N VAL A 28 -63.32 20.68 35.32
CA VAL A 28 -64.48 21.35 35.89
C VAL A 28 -65.11 20.41 36.92
N GLU A 29 -65.10 20.84 38.18
CA GLU A 29 -65.65 20.05 39.27
C GLU A 29 -67.16 20.12 39.29
N LYS A 30 -67.82 19.07 39.79
CA LYS A 30 -69.29 19.06 39.98
C LYS A 30 -69.73 20.06 41.04
N PHE A 31 -68.89 20.27 42.04
CA PHE A 31 -69.16 21.10 43.23
C PHE A 31 -67.98 22.02 43.50
N TYR A 32 -68.27 23.31 43.70
CA TYR A 32 -67.29 24.29 44.14
C TYR A 32 -67.68 24.82 45.53
N VAL A 33 -66.71 24.85 46.45
CA VAL A 33 -66.96 25.24 47.86
C VAL A 33 -67.35 26.72 47.95
N PRO A 34 -68.53 27.08 48.50
CA PRO A 34 -68.95 28.46 48.67
C PRO A 34 -67.94 29.29 49.47
N GLY A 35 -67.55 30.45 48.91
CA GLY A 35 -66.57 31.34 49.53
C GLY A 35 -65.11 31.06 49.16
N GLY A 36 -64.81 30.01 48.39
CA GLY A 36 -63.52 29.83 47.72
C GLY A 36 -63.41 30.65 46.43
N ASP A 37 -62.18 31.01 46.04
CA ASP A 37 -61.89 31.45 44.67
C ASP A 37 -61.94 30.24 43.74
N VAL A 38 -62.47 30.39 42.52
CA VAL A 38 -62.58 29.29 41.53
C VAL A 38 -61.70 29.58 40.33
N THR A 39 -60.72 28.71 40.09
CA THR A 39 -59.92 28.73 38.87
C THR A 39 -60.58 27.86 37.80
N CYS A 40 -60.84 28.46 36.64
CA CYS A 40 -61.43 27.83 35.47
C CYS A 40 -60.33 27.53 34.45
N TYR A 41 -60.11 26.24 34.16
CA TYR A 41 -59.12 25.78 33.17
C TYR A 41 -59.79 25.57 31.80
N TYR A 42 -59.12 25.99 30.73
CA TYR A 42 -59.61 25.83 29.37
C TYR A 42 -58.47 25.67 28.36
N THR A 43 -58.74 24.93 27.28
CA THR A 43 -57.81 24.70 26.17
C THR A 43 -58.36 25.29 24.88
N LEU A 44 -57.52 26.03 24.16
CA LEU A 44 -57.85 26.59 22.85
C LEU A 44 -57.53 25.58 21.74
N THR A 45 -58.47 25.32 20.83
CA THR A 45 -58.26 24.39 19.71
C THR A 45 -57.33 24.96 18.63
N GLN A 46 -56.70 24.08 17.84
CA GLN A 46 -55.59 24.44 16.91
C GLN A 46 -55.92 25.50 15.84
N HIS A 47 -57.20 25.80 15.61
CA HIS A 47 -57.65 26.78 14.61
C HIS A 47 -58.41 27.96 15.24
N PHE A 48 -58.46 28.05 16.57
CA PHE A 48 -59.10 29.16 17.28
C PHE A 48 -58.07 30.23 17.67
N ILE A 49 -58.36 31.50 17.32
CA ILE A 49 -57.48 32.64 17.60
C ILE A 49 -58.16 33.52 18.67
N PRO A 50 -57.66 33.56 19.91
CA PRO A 50 -58.27 34.35 20.98
C PRO A 50 -58.03 35.85 20.77
N ARG A 51 -58.98 36.68 21.19
CA ARG A 51 -58.99 38.14 21.02
C ARG A 51 -59.09 38.86 22.37
N ARG A 52 -58.61 40.10 22.42
CA ARG A 52 -58.58 40.96 23.64
C ARG A 52 -59.95 41.33 24.23
N LYS A 53 -61.04 40.91 23.58
CA LYS A 53 -62.43 41.12 24.02
C LYS A 53 -63.21 39.80 24.10
N ASP A 54 -62.52 38.66 24.05
CA ASP A 54 -63.09 37.38 24.40
C ASP A 54 -63.10 37.26 25.94
N TRP A 55 -64.08 36.55 26.50
CA TRP A 55 -64.31 36.47 27.94
C TRP A 55 -64.97 35.14 28.32
N ILE A 56 -64.78 34.71 29.56
CA ILE A 56 -65.44 33.54 30.13
C ILE A 56 -66.44 34.02 31.16
N GLY A 57 -67.70 33.62 30.98
CA GLY A 57 -68.79 33.90 31.91
C GLY A 57 -69.21 32.66 32.68
N ILE A 58 -69.65 32.86 33.92
CA ILE A 58 -70.45 31.88 34.66
C ILE A 58 -71.92 32.16 34.35
N PHE A 59 -72.62 31.19 33.77
CA PHE A 59 -74.02 31.29 33.38
C PHE A 59 -74.84 30.24 34.12
N ARG A 60 -76.06 30.59 34.56
CA ARG A 60 -77.03 29.61 35.07
C ARG A 60 -77.50 28.72 33.91
N VAL A 61 -77.60 27.41 34.12
CA VAL A 61 -78.05 26.46 33.09
C VAL A 61 -79.46 26.85 32.61
N GLY A 62 -79.64 26.89 31.28
CA GLY A 62 -80.89 27.36 30.64
C GLY A 62 -80.90 28.84 30.23
N TRP A 63 -79.76 29.54 30.33
CA TRP A 63 -79.54 30.88 29.76
C TRP A 63 -79.92 30.95 28.26
N LYS A 64 -80.43 32.10 27.80
CA LYS A 64 -80.90 32.28 26.40
C LYS A 64 -80.05 33.25 25.57
N THR A 65 -79.39 34.21 26.20
CA THR A 65 -78.43 35.11 25.57
C THR A 65 -77.17 35.28 26.41
N THR A 66 -76.05 35.61 25.76
CA THR A 66 -74.76 35.92 26.40
C THR A 66 -74.81 37.15 27.32
N ARG A 67 -75.96 37.83 27.45
CA ARG A 67 -76.20 38.88 28.45
C ARG A 67 -76.70 38.35 29.81
N GLU A 68 -77.01 37.06 29.93
CA GLU A 68 -77.47 36.39 31.15
C GLU A 68 -76.33 35.80 31.98
N TYR A 69 -75.12 36.38 31.91
CA TYR A 69 -74.01 35.98 32.77
C TYR A 69 -74.26 36.43 34.21
N TYR A 70 -73.89 35.59 35.19
CA TYR A 70 -73.88 35.97 36.60
C TYR A 70 -72.63 36.79 36.92
N THR A 71 -71.47 36.31 36.47
CA THR A 71 -70.18 37.00 36.56
C THR A 71 -69.31 36.63 35.36
N PHE A 72 -68.27 37.41 35.07
CA PHE A 72 -67.39 37.20 33.93
C PHE A 72 -65.95 37.64 34.22
N MET A 73 -65.00 37.07 33.48
CA MET A 73 -63.60 37.48 33.45
C MET A 73 -63.11 37.56 32.00
N TRP A 74 -62.32 38.58 31.67
CA TRP A 74 -61.68 38.71 30.36
C TRP A 74 -60.63 37.62 30.15
N VAL A 75 -60.50 37.15 28.90
CA VAL A 75 -59.48 36.16 28.51
C VAL A 75 -58.09 36.77 28.59
N THR A 76 -57.23 36.11 29.36
CA THR A 76 -55.77 36.26 29.32
C THR A 76 -55.25 35.75 27.98
N LEU A 77 -54.55 36.60 27.22
CA LEU A 77 -53.92 36.16 25.97
C LEU A 77 -52.61 35.43 26.27
N PRO A 78 -52.32 34.28 25.63
CA PRO A 78 -51.03 33.60 25.76
C PRO A 78 -49.90 34.49 25.24
N THR A 79 -48.79 34.57 25.98
CA THR A 79 -47.61 35.36 25.57
C THR A 79 -46.93 34.77 24.32
N ASP A 80 -46.89 33.44 24.20
CA ASP A 80 -46.25 32.71 23.11
C ASP A 80 -47.22 31.68 22.48
N LEU A 81 -47.86 32.05 21.37
CA LEU A 81 -48.87 31.23 20.69
C LEU A 81 -48.34 29.92 20.06
N ASN A 82 -47.02 29.73 19.98
CA ASN A 82 -46.39 28.57 19.35
C ASN A 82 -46.01 27.44 20.32
N SER A 83 -46.20 27.59 21.64
CA SER A 83 -45.90 26.54 22.61
C SER A 83 -47.11 25.62 22.85
N GLU A 84 -46.92 24.30 22.80
CA GLU A 84 -47.93 23.31 23.21
C GLU A 84 -48.45 23.59 24.63
N ALA A 85 -47.55 23.94 25.55
CA ALA A 85 -47.88 24.28 26.94
C ALA A 85 -48.64 25.61 27.10
N ALA A 86 -48.66 26.47 26.07
CA ALA A 86 -49.44 27.71 26.08
C ALA A 86 -50.88 27.54 25.57
N LYS A 87 -51.27 26.34 25.13
CA LYS A 87 -52.64 26.04 24.66
C LYS A 87 -53.64 25.87 25.81
N GLN A 88 -53.18 25.39 26.97
CA GLN A 88 -53.94 25.39 28.21
C GLN A 88 -53.80 26.76 28.87
N GLN A 89 -54.93 27.33 29.27
CA GLN A 89 -55.06 28.63 29.91
C GLN A 89 -55.92 28.50 31.17
N GLU A 90 -55.77 29.46 32.08
CA GLU A 90 -56.58 29.56 33.29
C GLU A 90 -57.14 30.97 33.47
N VAL A 91 -58.29 31.07 34.13
CA VAL A 91 -58.86 32.33 34.58
C VAL A 91 -59.50 32.15 35.96
N GLN A 92 -59.24 33.08 36.88
CA GLN A 92 -59.69 32.95 38.27
C GLN A 92 -60.86 33.88 38.58
N PHE A 93 -61.98 33.31 38.99
CA PHE A 93 -63.14 34.01 39.52
C PHE A 93 -63.00 34.19 41.04
N LYS A 94 -63.10 35.44 41.51
CA LYS A 94 -62.99 35.74 42.94
C LYS A 94 -64.27 35.42 43.70
N ALA A 95 -64.14 34.80 44.87
CA ALA A 95 -65.21 34.28 45.72
C ALA A 95 -66.38 35.25 45.93
N TYR A 96 -66.07 36.55 46.08
CA TYR A 96 -67.05 37.61 46.28
C TYR A 96 -68.06 37.77 45.12
N TYR A 97 -67.65 37.44 43.89
CA TYR A 97 -68.48 37.54 42.67
C TYR A 97 -69.14 36.21 42.25
N LEU A 98 -69.05 35.16 43.06
CA LEU A 98 -69.65 33.86 42.75
C LEU A 98 -71.13 33.77 43.20
N PRO A 99 -71.92 32.86 42.61
CA PRO A 99 -73.23 32.47 43.13
C PRO A 99 -73.20 31.98 44.58
N LYS A 100 -74.35 32.08 45.24
CA LYS A 100 -74.57 31.68 46.65
C LYS A 100 -75.87 30.88 46.84
N ASP A 101 -76.47 30.50 45.73
CA ASP A 101 -77.63 29.62 45.63
C ASP A 101 -77.18 28.22 45.15
N ASP A 102 -78.08 27.26 45.24
CA ASP A 102 -77.88 25.85 44.86
C ASP A 102 -78.22 25.58 43.38
N GLU A 103 -78.35 26.62 42.56
CA GLU A 103 -78.62 26.51 41.13
C GLU A 103 -77.45 25.88 40.36
N TYR A 104 -77.76 25.27 39.22
CA TYR A 104 -76.73 24.76 38.30
C TYR A 104 -76.15 25.88 37.44
N TYR A 105 -74.82 25.96 37.40
CA TYR A 105 -74.04 26.90 36.60
C TYR A 105 -73.11 26.18 35.63
N GLN A 106 -72.67 26.88 34.60
CA GLN A 106 -71.67 26.41 33.62
C GLN A 106 -70.78 27.58 33.20
N PHE A 107 -69.51 27.31 32.93
CA PHE A 107 -68.64 28.25 32.23
C PHE A 107 -69.03 28.28 30.75
N CYS A 108 -69.10 29.47 30.14
CA CYS A 108 -69.20 29.63 28.69
C CYS A 108 -68.14 30.62 28.21
N TYR A 109 -67.41 30.25 27.16
CA TYR A 109 -66.46 31.13 26.49
C TYR A 109 -67.22 31.93 25.43
N VAL A 110 -67.21 33.25 25.54
CA VAL A 110 -67.88 34.17 24.61
C VAL A 110 -66.82 35.01 23.92
N ASP A 111 -66.91 35.12 22.60
CA ASP A 111 -65.96 35.89 21.82
C ASP A 111 -66.36 37.38 21.65
N GLN A 112 -65.46 38.16 21.06
CA GLN A 112 -65.64 39.59 20.75
C GLN A 112 -66.90 39.88 19.91
N ASP A 113 -67.38 38.92 19.12
CA ASP A 113 -68.57 39.07 18.26
C ASP A 113 -69.86 38.66 19.01
N GLY A 114 -69.74 38.19 20.25
CA GLY A 114 -70.82 37.74 21.12
C GLY A 114 -71.21 36.26 20.95
N VAL A 115 -70.41 35.48 20.21
CA VAL A 115 -70.67 34.07 19.90
C VAL A 115 -70.05 33.16 20.96
N VAL A 116 -70.79 32.14 21.38
CA VAL A 116 -70.28 31.13 22.33
C VAL A 116 -69.41 30.11 21.60
N ARG A 117 -68.18 29.92 22.09
CA ARG A 117 -67.13 29.07 21.48
C ARG A 117 -66.80 27.81 22.27
N GLY A 118 -67.32 27.71 23.49
CA GLY A 118 -67.15 26.60 24.41
C GLY A 118 -68.15 26.70 25.56
N ALA A 119 -68.59 25.57 26.10
CA ALA A 119 -69.40 25.48 27.31
C ALA A 119 -68.92 24.31 28.18
N SER A 120 -68.92 24.45 29.50
CA SER A 120 -68.54 23.38 30.42
C SER A 120 -69.71 22.42 30.71
N ILE A 121 -69.40 21.31 31.40
CA ILE A 121 -70.41 20.58 32.15
C ILE A 121 -71.00 21.47 33.27
N PRO A 122 -72.26 21.23 33.72
CA PRO A 122 -72.84 21.92 34.86
C PRO A 122 -72.18 21.60 36.19
N PHE A 123 -72.20 22.58 37.10
CA PHE A 123 -71.71 22.50 38.48
C PHE A 123 -72.56 23.32 39.45
N GLN A 124 -72.43 23.09 40.75
CA GLN A 124 -73.14 23.83 41.81
C GLN A 124 -72.18 24.41 42.85
N PHE A 125 -72.58 25.49 43.52
CA PHE A 125 -71.83 26.08 44.63
C PHE A 125 -72.31 25.50 45.97
N ARG A 126 -71.77 24.33 46.32
CA ARG A 126 -72.10 23.61 47.56
C ARG A 126 -70.91 22.77 48.07
N PRO A 127 -70.84 22.46 49.37
CA PRO A 127 -69.96 21.41 49.86
C PRO A 127 -70.34 20.04 49.31
N GLU A 128 -69.33 19.18 49.16
CA GLU A 128 -69.48 17.75 48.88
C GLU A 128 -69.53 17.01 50.23
N ASN A 129 -70.72 16.50 50.59
CA ASN A 129 -70.95 15.76 51.83
C ASN A 129 -71.07 14.27 51.51
N GLU A 130 -70.09 13.47 51.91
CA GLU A 130 -70.09 12.01 51.69
C GLU A 130 -70.77 11.21 52.82
N GLU A 131 -71.10 11.85 53.95
CA GLU A 131 -71.41 11.19 55.24
C GLU A 131 -72.76 10.45 55.31
N ASP A 132 -73.68 10.62 54.35
CA ASP A 132 -75.03 10.06 54.38
C ASP A 132 -75.18 8.66 53.71
N ILE A 133 -74.09 8.03 53.23
CA ILE A 133 -74.15 6.70 52.56
C ILE A 133 -73.84 5.55 53.53
N LEU A 134 -74.82 5.17 54.36
CA LEU A 134 -74.72 3.98 55.21
C LEU A 134 -74.97 2.68 54.41
N VAL A 135 -73.90 2.05 53.93
CA VAL A 135 -73.97 0.76 53.22
C VAL A 135 -74.19 -0.38 54.23
N VAL A 136 -75.37 -1.01 54.18
CA VAL A 136 -75.71 -2.17 55.03
C VAL A 136 -75.60 -3.46 54.21
N THR A 137 -74.50 -4.19 54.37
CA THR A 137 -74.30 -5.56 53.85
C THR A 137 -74.53 -6.61 54.94
N THR A 138 -74.89 -7.84 54.56
CA THR A 138 -74.96 -8.97 55.48
C THR A 138 -73.58 -9.61 55.69
N GLN A 139 -73.35 -10.25 56.84
CA GLN A 139 -72.01 -10.72 57.19
C GLN A 139 -71.47 -11.83 56.27
N GLY A 140 -72.34 -12.67 55.70
CA GLY A 140 -71.91 -13.68 54.72
C GLY A 140 -71.36 -13.06 53.42
N GLU A 141 -71.98 -11.98 52.94
CA GLU A 141 -71.49 -11.23 51.78
C GLU A 141 -70.11 -10.60 52.07
N VAL A 142 -69.88 -10.15 53.31
CA VAL A 142 -68.56 -9.62 53.73
C VAL A 142 -67.49 -10.72 53.71
N GLU A 143 -67.79 -11.92 54.20
CA GLU A 143 -66.83 -13.04 54.20
C GLU A 143 -66.49 -13.52 52.76
N GLU A 144 -67.47 -13.58 51.86
CA GLU A 144 -67.24 -13.86 50.44
C GLU A 144 -66.42 -12.74 49.75
N ILE A 145 -66.73 -11.47 50.02
CA ILE A 145 -66.01 -10.31 49.50
C ILE A 145 -64.57 -10.27 50.03
N GLU A 146 -64.32 -10.64 51.29
CA GLU A 146 -62.96 -10.73 51.85
C GLU A 146 -62.14 -11.83 51.18
N GLN A 147 -62.72 -13.01 50.97
CA GLN A 147 -62.02 -14.10 50.28
C GLN A 147 -61.73 -13.75 48.81
N HIS A 148 -62.71 -13.18 48.09
CA HIS A 148 -62.48 -12.74 46.71
C HIS A 148 -61.41 -11.62 46.63
N ASN A 149 -61.41 -10.67 47.56
CA ASN A 149 -60.35 -9.66 47.66
C ASN A 149 -58.96 -10.26 47.95
N LYS A 150 -58.89 -11.39 48.68
CA LYS A 150 -57.63 -12.10 48.96
C LYS A 150 -57.09 -12.81 47.72
N GLU A 151 -57.98 -13.37 46.91
CA GLU A 151 -57.66 -13.99 45.62
C GLU A 151 -57.23 -12.93 44.59
N LEU A 152 -58.00 -11.85 44.42
CA LEU A 152 -57.62 -10.71 43.58
C LEU A 152 -56.27 -10.07 43.96
N ARG A 153 -55.94 -10.00 45.26
CA ARG A 153 -54.62 -9.51 45.73
C ARG A 153 -53.48 -10.47 45.37
N LYS A 154 -53.72 -11.78 45.34
CA LYS A 154 -52.74 -12.78 44.88
C LYS A 154 -52.51 -12.66 43.36
N GLU A 155 -53.59 -12.59 42.58
CA GLU A 155 -53.52 -12.41 41.12
C GLU A 155 -52.85 -11.09 40.73
N ASN A 156 -53.19 -9.97 41.38
CA ASN A 156 -52.52 -8.69 41.15
C ASN A 156 -51.03 -8.73 41.47
N LYS A 157 -50.61 -9.52 42.48
CA LYS A 157 -49.18 -9.74 42.74
C LYS A 157 -48.53 -10.55 41.63
N GLU A 158 -49.11 -11.67 41.22
CA GLU A 158 -48.57 -12.54 40.18
C GLU A 158 -48.50 -11.82 38.82
N LEU A 159 -49.50 -11.00 38.48
CA LEU A 159 -49.50 -10.10 37.32
C LEU A 159 -48.41 -9.03 37.42
N LYS A 160 -48.16 -8.46 38.60
CA LYS A 160 -47.11 -7.45 38.82
C LYS A 160 -45.71 -8.06 38.71
N ASP A 161 -45.49 -9.22 39.31
CA ASP A 161 -44.21 -9.95 39.25
C ASP A 161 -43.94 -10.41 37.79
N SER A 162 -44.97 -10.84 37.06
CA SER A 162 -44.91 -11.13 35.61
C SER A 162 -44.60 -9.89 34.77
N CYS A 163 -45.24 -8.75 35.05
CA CYS A 163 -44.99 -7.48 34.36
C CYS A 163 -43.54 -7.01 34.53
N VAL A 164 -42.97 -7.12 35.74
CA VAL A 164 -41.55 -6.82 35.99
C VAL A 164 -40.62 -7.78 35.23
N SER A 165 -40.96 -9.06 35.14
CA SER A 165 -40.21 -10.05 34.36
C SER A 165 -40.21 -9.72 32.86
N LEU A 166 -41.38 -9.42 32.29
CA LEU A 166 -41.53 -9.01 30.90
C LEU A 166 -40.86 -7.66 30.60
N GLN A 167 -40.90 -6.71 31.52
CA GLN A 167 -40.20 -5.43 31.40
C GLN A 167 -38.68 -5.65 31.33
N LYS A 168 -38.13 -6.53 32.18
CA LYS A 168 -36.71 -6.89 32.12
C LYS A 168 -36.36 -7.62 30.81
N GLN A 169 -37.16 -8.58 30.37
CA GLN A 169 -36.93 -9.26 29.09
C GLN A 169 -36.91 -8.28 27.91
N ASN A 170 -37.78 -7.27 27.92
CA ASN A 170 -37.75 -6.21 26.90
C ASN A 170 -36.47 -5.35 26.99
N SER A 171 -35.99 -4.97 28.18
CA SER A 171 -34.73 -4.22 28.29
C SER A 171 -33.51 -5.05 27.87
N ASP A 172 -33.48 -6.33 28.23
CA ASP A 172 -32.38 -7.24 27.87
C ASP A 172 -32.34 -7.47 26.34
N LEU A 173 -33.51 -7.65 25.70
CA LEU A 173 -33.64 -7.77 24.23
C LEU A 173 -33.31 -6.45 23.50
N GLN A 174 -33.67 -5.30 24.06
CA GLN A 174 -33.29 -3.99 23.48
C GLN A 174 -31.78 -3.77 23.52
N ALA A 175 -31.12 -4.16 24.62
CA ALA A 175 -29.66 -4.09 24.74
C ALA A 175 -28.96 -5.05 23.77
N GLU A 176 -29.46 -6.27 23.58
CA GLU A 176 -28.92 -7.19 22.57
C GLU A 176 -29.16 -6.66 21.14
N LEU A 177 -30.33 -6.11 20.83
CA LEU A 177 -30.62 -5.50 19.54
C LEU A 177 -29.69 -4.32 19.23
N GLN A 178 -29.44 -3.43 20.19
CA GLN A 178 -28.49 -2.33 20.03
C GLN A 178 -27.08 -2.87 19.75
N LYS A 179 -26.61 -3.85 20.55
CA LYS A 179 -25.30 -4.49 20.34
C LYS A 179 -25.20 -5.11 18.94
N LYS A 180 -26.26 -5.76 18.45
CA LYS A 180 -26.29 -6.33 17.08
C LYS A 180 -26.28 -5.26 15.99
N GLN A 181 -26.87 -4.08 16.23
CA GLN A 181 -26.75 -2.94 15.32
C GLN A 181 -25.32 -2.38 15.28
N GLU A 182 -24.63 -2.30 16.43
CA GLU A 182 -23.23 -1.87 16.52
C GLU A 182 -22.26 -2.87 15.85
N GLU A 183 -22.49 -4.18 16.07
CA GLU A 183 -21.79 -5.26 15.34
C GLU A 183 -22.03 -5.16 13.81
N LEU A 184 -23.23 -4.76 13.37
CA LEU A 184 -23.55 -4.61 11.94
C LEU A 184 -22.87 -3.38 11.32
N GLU A 185 -22.88 -2.21 11.96
CA GLU A 185 -22.20 -1.01 11.43
C GLU A 185 -20.68 -1.14 11.44
N THR A 186 -20.10 -1.81 12.44
CA THR A 186 -18.66 -2.12 12.44
C THR A 186 -18.30 -3.08 11.31
N LEU A 187 -19.11 -4.14 11.07
CA LEU A 187 -18.91 -5.07 9.95
C LEU A 187 -19.04 -4.37 8.58
N LYS A 188 -20.03 -3.48 8.39
CA LYS A 188 -20.15 -2.65 7.17
C LYS A 188 -18.91 -1.78 6.93
N SER A 189 -18.39 -1.14 7.99
CA SER A 189 -17.17 -0.32 7.92
C SER A 189 -15.94 -1.14 7.53
N ILE A 190 -15.83 -2.38 8.04
CA ILE A 190 -14.76 -3.33 7.66
C ILE A 190 -14.92 -3.77 6.20
N SER A 191 -16.13 -4.12 5.75
CA SER A 191 -16.39 -4.51 4.36
C SER A 191 -16.02 -3.40 3.38
N LYS A 192 -16.41 -2.16 3.66
CA LYS A 192 -16.06 -0.99 2.84
C LYS A 192 -14.55 -0.78 2.73
N LYS A 193 -13.80 -0.87 3.84
CA LYS A 193 -12.34 -0.77 3.83
C LYS A 193 -11.67 -1.92 3.07
N LEU A 194 -12.26 -3.11 3.11
CA LEU A 194 -11.77 -4.26 2.35
C LEU A 194 -12.02 -4.07 0.85
N GLU A 195 -13.16 -3.52 0.44
CA GLU A 195 -13.43 -3.17 -0.96
C GLU A 195 -12.50 -2.05 -1.47
N GLU A 196 -12.23 -1.04 -0.65
CA GLU A 196 -11.29 0.05 -0.96
C GLU A 196 -9.86 -0.48 -1.14
N THR A 197 -9.33 -1.26 -0.19
CA THR A 197 -7.97 -1.83 -0.29
C THR A 197 -7.83 -2.88 -1.41
N MET A 198 -8.86 -3.70 -1.67
CA MET A 198 -8.89 -4.62 -2.81
C MET A 198 -8.87 -3.89 -4.16
N LYS A 199 -9.50 -2.70 -4.24
CA LYS A 199 -9.44 -1.84 -5.42
C LYS A 199 -8.05 -1.22 -5.59
N GLU A 200 -7.44 -0.73 -4.52
CA GLU A 200 -6.08 -0.17 -4.53
C GLU A 200 -5.04 -1.20 -4.98
N GLN A 201 -5.06 -2.42 -4.43
CA GLN A 201 -4.17 -3.50 -4.89
C GLN A 201 -4.40 -3.87 -6.35
N LYS A 202 -5.67 -3.93 -6.79
CA LYS A 202 -6.03 -4.19 -8.19
C LYS A 202 -5.52 -3.11 -9.14
N ASP A 203 -5.45 -1.86 -8.71
CA ASP A 203 -4.92 -0.75 -9.52
C ASP A 203 -3.38 -0.66 -9.46
N SER A 204 -2.74 -1.08 -8.35
CA SER A 204 -1.28 -1.32 -8.28
C SER A 204 -0.84 -2.40 -9.25
N TRP A 205 -1.44 -3.59 -9.20
CA TRP A 205 -1.09 -4.72 -10.08
C TRP A 205 -1.31 -4.42 -11.57
N LYS A 206 -2.32 -3.61 -11.94
CA LYS A 206 -2.45 -3.09 -13.33
C LYS A 206 -1.25 -2.25 -13.74
N THR A 207 -0.78 -1.39 -12.83
CA THR A 207 0.34 -0.47 -13.08
C THR A 207 1.65 -1.25 -13.20
N GLU A 208 1.90 -2.20 -12.31
CA GLU A 208 3.03 -3.14 -12.37
C GLU A 208 3.00 -3.98 -13.66
N LEU A 209 1.84 -4.51 -14.05
CA LEU A 209 1.66 -5.28 -15.30
C LEU A 209 1.95 -4.43 -16.55
N LEU A 210 1.53 -3.17 -16.57
CA LEU A 210 1.85 -2.24 -17.66
C LEU A 210 3.35 -1.93 -17.70
N GLN A 211 3.98 -1.69 -16.54
CA GLN A 211 5.41 -1.41 -16.43
C GLN A 211 6.27 -2.62 -16.86
N LEU A 212 5.90 -3.83 -16.46
CA LEU A 212 6.56 -5.08 -16.90
C LEU A 212 6.39 -5.31 -18.41
N LYS A 213 5.22 -4.98 -18.97
CA LYS A 213 4.99 -5.07 -20.42
C LYS A 213 5.84 -4.06 -21.20
N GLU A 214 5.96 -2.82 -20.72
CA GLU A 214 6.85 -1.80 -21.32
C GLU A 214 8.32 -2.22 -21.23
N GLN A 215 8.77 -2.73 -20.07
CA GLN A 215 10.12 -3.26 -19.91
C GLN A 215 10.39 -4.44 -20.84
N SER A 216 9.44 -5.38 -20.98
CA SER A 216 9.55 -6.51 -21.90
C SER A 216 9.66 -6.06 -23.37
N GLN A 217 8.81 -5.11 -23.80
CA GLN A 217 8.87 -4.53 -25.15
C GLN A 217 10.19 -3.79 -25.40
N LYS A 218 10.68 -3.02 -24.41
CA LYS A 218 11.97 -2.36 -24.48
C LYS A 218 13.11 -3.38 -24.63
N MET A 219 13.12 -4.42 -23.81
CA MET A 219 14.12 -5.50 -23.88
C MET A 219 14.08 -6.23 -25.23
N SER A 220 12.90 -6.45 -25.83
CA SER A 220 12.79 -6.99 -27.20
C SER A 220 13.49 -6.08 -28.21
N SER A 221 13.15 -4.78 -28.22
CA SER A 221 13.75 -3.82 -29.15
C SER A 221 15.27 -3.65 -28.96
N GLU A 222 15.76 -3.78 -27.73
CA GLU A 222 17.19 -3.75 -27.41
C GLU A 222 17.89 -5.03 -27.86
N ASN A 223 17.23 -6.20 -27.74
CA ASN A 223 17.72 -7.48 -28.23
C ASN A 223 17.74 -7.56 -29.77
N GLU A 224 16.70 -7.09 -30.44
CA GLU A 224 16.64 -6.94 -31.91
C GLU A 224 17.80 -6.05 -32.42
N ARG A 225 18.00 -4.89 -31.77
CA ARG A 225 19.11 -3.98 -32.07
C ARG A 225 20.48 -4.62 -31.78
N MET A 226 20.58 -5.50 -30.79
CA MET A 226 21.81 -6.26 -30.51
C MET A 226 22.05 -7.36 -31.57
N GLY A 227 21.00 -8.05 -32.04
CA GLY A 227 21.08 -9.00 -33.15
C GLY A 227 21.66 -8.36 -34.42
N VAL A 228 21.08 -7.23 -34.85
CA VAL A 228 21.58 -6.47 -36.02
C VAL A 228 23.05 -6.04 -35.86
N ARG A 229 23.51 -5.75 -34.62
CA ARG A 229 24.94 -5.46 -34.35
C ARG A 229 25.81 -6.70 -34.42
N VAL A 230 25.32 -7.87 -33.99
CA VAL A 230 26.03 -9.15 -34.13
C VAL A 230 26.15 -9.52 -35.60
N ASP A 231 25.08 -9.42 -36.39
CA ASP A 231 25.10 -9.67 -37.83
C ASP A 231 26.08 -8.73 -38.56
N GLN A 232 26.09 -7.44 -38.19
CA GLN A 232 27.03 -6.46 -38.73
C GLN A 232 28.49 -6.80 -38.40
N LEU A 233 28.78 -7.22 -37.16
CA LEU A 233 30.12 -7.65 -36.75
C LEU A 233 30.54 -8.96 -37.43
N GLN A 234 29.62 -9.91 -37.60
CA GLN A 234 29.86 -11.17 -38.30
C GLN A 234 30.20 -10.93 -39.79
N ALA A 235 29.50 -9.99 -40.45
CA ALA A 235 29.81 -9.57 -41.81
C ALA A 235 31.16 -8.85 -41.92
N GLN A 236 31.54 -8.04 -40.92
CA GLN A 236 32.87 -7.41 -40.85
C GLN A 236 33.99 -8.43 -40.66
N LEU A 237 33.82 -9.39 -39.74
CA LEU A 237 34.77 -10.49 -39.54
C LEU A 237 34.95 -11.31 -40.82
N SER A 238 33.86 -11.74 -41.46
CA SER A 238 33.95 -12.48 -42.72
C SER A 238 34.50 -11.67 -43.91
N THR A 239 34.54 -10.34 -43.79
CA THR A 239 35.25 -9.48 -44.75
C THR A 239 36.75 -9.47 -44.45
N GLN A 240 37.15 -9.29 -43.18
CA GLN A 240 38.55 -9.31 -42.78
C GLN A 240 39.22 -10.69 -42.94
N GLU A 241 38.50 -11.78 -42.71
CA GLU A 241 38.95 -13.15 -43.01
C GLU A 241 39.35 -13.28 -44.49
N LYS A 242 38.49 -12.82 -45.40
CA LYS A 242 38.74 -12.83 -46.86
C LYS A 242 39.82 -11.86 -47.31
N GLU A 243 40.11 -10.80 -46.55
CA GLU A 243 41.27 -9.93 -46.80
C GLU A 243 42.57 -10.56 -46.30
N MET A 244 42.53 -11.19 -45.13
CA MET A 244 43.67 -11.91 -44.55
C MET A 244 44.05 -13.14 -45.39
N GLU A 245 43.07 -13.89 -45.89
CA GLU A 245 43.28 -15.01 -46.81
C GLU A 245 44.00 -14.59 -48.10
N LYS A 246 43.57 -13.47 -48.73
CA LYS A 246 44.26 -12.87 -49.89
C LYS A 246 45.68 -12.39 -49.58
N LEU A 247 45.91 -11.89 -48.37
CA LEU A 247 47.26 -11.49 -47.93
C LEU A 247 48.16 -12.72 -47.70
N VAL A 248 47.63 -13.78 -47.09
CA VAL A 248 48.33 -15.07 -46.94
C VAL A 248 48.68 -15.67 -48.31
N GLN A 249 47.73 -15.69 -49.26
CA GLN A 249 47.99 -16.16 -50.63
C GLN A 249 49.11 -15.34 -51.31
N ARG A 250 49.07 -14.01 -51.21
CA ARG A 250 50.13 -13.14 -51.75
C ARG A 250 51.49 -13.36 -51.08
N VAL A 251 51.51 -13.65 -49.77
CA VAL A 251 52.76 -13.99 -49.05
C VAL A 251 53.30 -15.34 -49.50
N GLN A 252 52.43 -16.33 -49.75
CA GLN A 252 52.80 -17.62 -50.31
C GLN A 252 53.41 -17.47 -51.72
N GLU A 253 52.71 -16.80 -52.64
CA GLU A 253 53.20 -16.48 -53.99
C GLU A 253 54.58 -15.81 -53.97
N LYS A 254 54.80 -14.87 -53.04
CA LYS A 254 56.08 -14.14 -52.89
C LYS A 254 57.16 -14.99 -52.24
N THR A 255 56.80 -15.93 -51.37
CA THR A 255 57.74 -16.90 -50.79
C THR A 255 58.24 -17.87 -51.86
N GLU A 256 57.35 -18.36 -52.71
CA GLU A 256 57.67 -19.21 -53.86
C GLU A 256 58.56 -18.48 -54.89
N GLN A 257 58.28 -17.20 -55.18
CA GLN A 257 59.17 -16.35 -56.00
C GLN A 257 60.57 -16.19 -55.39
N VAL A 258 60.67 -16.03 -54.07
CA VAL A 258 61.96 -15.95 -53.36
C VAL A 258 62.70 -17.29 -53.36
N GLU A 259 62.00 -18.42 -53.24
CA GLU A 259 62.59 -19.74 -53.41
C GLU A 259 63.14 -19.96 -54.83
N GLN A 260 62.38 -19.58 -55.85
CA GLN A 260 62.79 -19.73 -57.24
C GLN A 260 64.03 -18.88 -57.54
N LEU A 261 64.04 -17.61 -57.11
CA LEU A 261 65.21 -16.74 -57.21
C LEU A 261 66.41 -17.26 -56.39
N LYS A 262 66.21 -17.96 -55.27
CA LYS A 262 67.31 -18.64 -54.55
C LYS A 262 67.89 -19.81 -55.36
N LYS A 263 67.05 -20.62 -56.01
CA LYS A 263 67.48 -21.74 -56.87
C LYS A 263 68.29 -21.21 -58.06
N GLU A 264 67.80 -20.17 -58.73
CA GLU A 264 68.47 -19.49 -59.84
C GLU A 264 69.80 -18.85 -59.43
N ASN A 265 69.85 -18.12 -58.31
CA ASN A 265 71.10 -17.56 -57.79
C ASN A 265 72.11 -18.66 -57.39
N GLY A 266 71.66 -19.79 -56.84
CA GLY A 266 72.51 -20.93 -56.55
C GLY A 266 73.13 -21.53 -57.82
N GLN A 267 72.33 -21.67 -58.89
CA GLN A 267 72.81 -22.18 -60.17
C GLN A 267 73.75 -21.18 -60.87
N LEU A 268 73.47 -19.87 -60.81
CA LEU A 268 74.38 -18.83 -61.29
C LEU A 268 75.70 -18.81 -60.50
N PHE A 269 75.67 -19.07 -59.19
CA PHE A 269 76.87 -19.17 -58.37
C PHE A 269 77.74 -20.38 -58.77
N LEU A 270 77.13 -21.55 -59.00
CA LEU A 270 77.83 -22.73 -59.52
C LEU A 270 78.51 -22.42 -60.86
N ASN A 271 77.76 -21.91 -61.83
CA ASN A 271 78.28 -21.51 -63.15
C ASN A 271 79.44 -20.48 -63.02
N LEU A 272 79.34 -19.52 -62.09
CA LEU A 272 80.39 -18.53 -61.84
C LEU A 272 81.64 -19.16 -61.20
N THR A 273 81.49 -20.18 -60.34
CA THR A 273 82.63 -20.92 -59.78
C THR A 273 83.33 -21.80 -60.83
N GLU A 274 82.58 -22.43 -61.73
CA GLU A 274 83.12 -23.14 -62.88
C GLU A 274 83.86 -22.20 -63.84
N GLN A 275 83.25 -21.05 -64.17
CA GLN A 275 83.88 -20.02 -65.01
C GLN A 275 85.15 -19.46 -64.37
N ARG A 276 85.18 -19.25 -63.05
CA ARG A 276 86.40 -18.85 -62.31
C ARG A 276 87.47 -19.94 -62.29
N ALA A 277 87.09 -21.21 -62.19
CA ALA A 277 88.04 -22.32 -62.31
C ALA A 277 88.66 -22.37 -63.71
N HIS A 278 87.84 -22.26 -64.75
CA HIS A 278 88.29 -22.18 -66.14
C HIS A 278 89.16 -20.94 -66.41
N GLN A 279 88.78 -19.77 -65.89
CA GLN A 279 89.60 -18.56 -65.94
C GLN A 279 90.96 -18.76 -65.26
N LYS A 280 91.01 -19.43 -64.10
CA LYS A 280 92.28 -19.73 -63.42
C LYS A 280 93.17 -20.65 -64.26
N THR A 281 92.60 -21.64 -64.97
CA THR A 281 93.35 -22.48 -65.93
C THR A 281 93.85 -21.67 -67.14
N LEU A 282 93.04 -20.73 -67.65
CA LEU A 282 93.46 -19.80 -68.70
C LEU A 282 94.55 -18.83 -68.21
N GLU A 283 94.48 -18.34 -66.98
CA GLU A 283 95.52 -17.49 -66.38
C GLU A 283 96.83 -18.26 -66.19
N GLN A 284 96.78 -19.56 -65.86
CA GLN A 284 97.97 -20.42 -65.84
C GLN A 284 98.58 -20.58 -67.24
N THR A 285 97.80 -20.91 -68.27
CA THR A 285 98.34 -21.03 -69.64
C THR A 285 98.80 -19.68 -70.22
N VAL A 286 98.20 -18.56 -69.81
CA VAL A 286 98.65 -17.21 -70.15
C VAL A 286 99.96 -16.86 -69.41
N GLU A 287 100.14 -17.23 -68.15
CA GLU A 287 101.40 -17.01 -67.42
C GLU A 287 102.52 -17.92 -67.97
N GLU A 288 102.21 -19.14 -68.41
CA GLU A 288 103.13 -20.01 -69.18
C GLU A 288 103.52 -19.36 -70.51
N MET A 289 102.56 -18.88 -71.31
CA MET A 289 102.83 -18.12 -72.53
C MET A 289 103.57 -16.79 -72.29
N LYS A 290 103.42 -16.19 -71.11
CA LYS A 290 104.14 -14.98 -70.69
C LYS A 290 105.58 -15.31 -70.27
N GLN A 291 105.83 -16.45 -69.63
CA GLN A 291 107.18 -17.00 -69.43
C GLN A 291 107.87 -17.32 -70.76
N GLN A 292 107.12 -17.73 -71.79
CA GLN A 292 107.63 -17.86 -73.16
C GLN A 292 107.86 -16.51 -73.87
N ARG A 293 107.20 -15.42 -73.44
CA ARG A 293 107.39 -14.06 -73.99
C ARG A 293 108.46 -13.24 -73.25
N THR A 294 108.74 -13.51 -71.97
CA THR A 294 109.78 -12.79 -71.21
C THR A 294 111.21 -13.16 -71.63
N THR A 295 111.42 -14.32 -72.26
CA THR A 295 112.67 -14.66 -72.97
C THR A 295 112.84 -13.92 -74.30
N ALA A 296 111.77 -13.33 -74.85
CA ALA A 296 111.76 -12.70 -76.17
C ALA A 296 111.73 -11.15 -76.16
N ALA A 297 111.64 -10.50 -74.99
CA ALA A 297 111.38 -9.05 -74.90
C ALA A 297 112.29 -8.31 -73.91
N LYS A 298 113.52 -7.97 -74.33
CA LYS A 298 114.38 -6.96 -73.68
C LYS A 298 114.66 -5.79 -74.61
N LYS A 299 113.90 -4.68 -74.48
CA LYS A 299 114.28 -3.30 -74.90
C LYS A 299 113.23 -2.23 -74.50
N GLN A 300 113.66 -1.27 -73.66
CA GLN A 300 113.13 0.10 -73.42
C GLN A 300 111.67 0.32 -72.89
N GLN A 301 111.24 1.47 -72.32
CA GLN A 301 111.85 2.45 -71.35
C GLN A 301 110.82 3.54 -70.88
N GLU A 302 110.43 3.62 -69.58
CA GLU A 302 109.87 4.79 -68.81
C GLU A 302 108.47 5.40 -69.24
N LEU A 303 107.67 6.31 -68.59
CA LEU A 303 107.50 7.07 -67.29
C LEU A 303 105.97 7.53 -67.16
N THR A 304 105.31 8.32 -66.26
CA THR A 304 105.50 9.23 -65.07
C THR A 304 104.17 9.44 -64.24
N GLU A 305 104.15 10.32 -63.20
CA GLU A 305 102.99 10.96 -62.47
C GLU A 305 102.27 12.10 -63.31
N PRO A 306 101.27 12.96 -62.88
CA PRO A 306 100.64 13.19 -61.53
C PRO A 306 99.10 13.47 -61.39
N LYS A 307 98.64 13.43 -60.12
CA LYS A 307 97.51 14.10 -59.37
C LYS A 307 96.56 15.16 -60.01
N ASN A 308 95.24 15.16 -59.61
CA ASN A 308 94.61 16.23 -58.77
C ASN A 308 93.10 16.11 -58.35
N LYS A 309 92.83 16.51 -57.09
CA LYS A 309 91.73 17.36 -56.52
C LYS A 309 90.24 17.31 -56.98
N LYS A 310 89.40 16.90 -56.02
CA LYS A 310 88.39 17.73 -55.30
C LYS A 310 87.24 18.41 -56.10
N ILE A 311 86.18 17.65 -56.40
CA ILE A 311 84.78 18.12 -56.43
C ILE A 311 83.95 17.05 -55.68
N ALA A 312 83.36 17.39 -54.53
CA ALA A 312 82.57 16.46 -53.69
C ALA A 312 81.85 17.12 -52.49
N VAL A 313 82.39 18.22 -51.96
CA VAL A 313 81.98 18.77 -50.65
C VAL A 313 80.79 19.72 -50.74
N GLU A 314 80.66 20.47 -51.82
CA GLU A 314 79.58 21.47 -51.98
C GLU A 314 78.22 20.81 -52.26
N GLU A 315 78.17 19.76 -53.09
CA GLU A 315 76.94 18.97 -53.29
C GLU A 315 76.52 18.24 -52.01
N GLN A 316 77.46 17.72 -51.21
CA GLN A 316 77.14 17.16 -49.90
C GLN A 316 76.56 18.20 -48.93
N LEU A 317 77.09 19.43 -48.90
CA LEU A 317 76.52 20.50 -48.08
C LEU A 317 75.13 20.94 -48.58
N VAL A 318 74.90 21.04 -49.89
CA VAL A 318 73.58 21.41 -50.43
C VAL A 318 72.54 20.32 -50.10
N GLN A 319 72.86 19.05 -50.37
CA GLN A 319 71.97 17.92 -50.02
C GLN A 319 71.70 17.85 -48.51
N GLU A 320 72.70 18.09 -47.66
CA GLU A 320 72.51 18.08 -46.20
C GLU A 320 71.65 19.26 -45.71
N VAL A 321 71.82 20.46 -46.29
CA VAL A 321 70.96 21.62 -46.00
C VAL A 321 69.51 21.37 -46.44
N GLU A 322 69.28 20.79 -47.62
CA GLU A 322 67.93 20.41 -48.05
C GLU A 322 67.32 19.31 -47.17
N ARG A 323 68.11 18.31 -46.77
CA ARG A 323 67.70 17.25 -45.83
C ARG A 323 67.31 17.82 -44.46
N LEU A 324 68.06 18.78 -43.94
CA LEU A 324 67.75 19.47 -42.69
C LEU A 324 66.50 20.34 -42.82
N LYS A 325 66.33 21.04 -43.95
CA LYS A 325 65.13 21.85 -44.25
C LYS A 325 63.87 20.99 -44.34
N ALA A 326 63.95 19.85 -45.02
CA ALA A 326 62.86 18.86 -45.08
C ALA A 326 62.51 18.30 -43.69
N LYS A 327 63.50 18.03 -42.83
CA LYS A 327 63.27 17.62 -41.43
C LYS A 327 62.57 18.71 -40.60
N VAL A 328 62.89 19.99 -40.82
CA VAL A 328 62.22 21.11 -40.14
C VAL A 328 60.75 21.23 -40.55
N GLU A 329 60.42 21.11 -41.84
CA GLU A 329 59.02 21.14 -42.30
C GLU A 329 58.23 19.89 -41.85
N ALA A 330 58.85 18.69 -41.88
CA ALA A 330 58.24 17.49 -41.30
C ALA A 330 57.99 17.64 -39.78
N GLY A 331 58.92 18.27 -39.06
CA GLY A 331 58.76 18.60 -37.63
C GLY A 331 57.60 19.56 -37.37
N LYS A 332 57.44 20.62 -38.19
CA LYS A 332 56.31 21.56 -38.11
C LYS A 332 54.97 20.87 -38.40
N ALA A 333 54.91 20.01 -39.42
CA ALA A 333 53.71 19.25 -39.75
C ALA A 333 53.29 18.33 -38.59
N CYS A 334 54.23 17.56 -38.04
CA CYS A 334 54.03 16.70 -36.88
C CYS A 334 53.56 17.51 -35.65
N PHE A 335 54.18 18.66 -35.36
CA PHE A 335 53.77 19.52 -34.25
C PHE A 335 52.34 20.04 -34.42
N LEU A 336 51.97 20.49 -35.62
CA LEU A 336 50.62 20.98 -35.92
C LEU A 336 49.56 19.88 -35.80
N GLU A 337 49.90 18.64 -36.17
CA GLU A 337 49.02 17.47 -36.00
C GLU A 337 48.86 17.09 -34.52
N LYS A 338 49.95 17.04 -33.75
CA LYS A 338 49.88 16.82 -32.29
C LYS A 338 49.12 17.94 -31.57
N TYR A 339 49.22 19.18 -32.02
CA TYR A 339 48.43 20.29 -31.51
C TYR A 339 46.92 20.12 -31.77
N LYS A 340 46.54 19.70 -33.00
CA LYS A 340 45.13 19.39 -33.34
C LYS A 340 44.58 18.24 -32.50
N GLU A 341 45.33 17.16 -32.30
CA GLU A 341 44.86 16.05 -31.46
C GLU A 341 44.80 16.45 -29.98
N CYS A 342 45.71 17.28 -29.49
CA CYS A 342 45.62 17.86 -28.15
C CYS A 342 44.35 18.70 -27.95
N GLN A 343 43.92 19.49 -28.96
CA GLN A 343 42.63 20.18 -28.92
C GLN A 343 41.44 19.19 -28.93
N ARG A 344 41.52 18.11 -29.72
CA ARG A 344 40.47 17.08 -29.82
C ARG A 344 40.28 16.33 -28.50
N LEU A 345 41.38 15.94 -27.86
CA LEU A 345 41.42 15.33 -26.53
C LEU A 345 40.89 16.30 -25.45
N HIS A 346 41.26 17.58 -25.48
CA HIS A 346 40.69 18.58 -24.57
C HIS A 346 39.17 18.73 -24.72
N LYS A 347 38.63 18.61 -25.94
CA LYS A 347 37.18 18.61 -26.18
C LYS A 347 36.52 17.37 -25.58
N GLN A 348 37.07 16.17 -25.79
CA GLN A 348 36.56 14.94 -25.17
C GLN A 348 36.63 14.99 -23.64
N ILE A 349 37.75 15.45 -23.05
CA ILE A 349 37.90 15.61 -21.60
C ILE A 349 36.86 16.58 -21.04
N ARG A 350 36.55 17.67 -21.75
CA ARG A 350 35.48 18.62 -21.35
C ARG A 350 34.09 17.96 -21.41
N GLN A 351 33.81 17.17 -22.43
CA GLN A 351 32.53 16.45 -22.58
C GLN A 351 32.36 15.38 -21.49
N LEU A 352 33.39 14.56 -21.23
CA LEU A 352 33.38 13.56 -20.16
C LEU A 352 33.22 14.20 -18.77
N ARG A 353 33.88 15.34 -18.52
CA ARG A 353 33.71 16.10 -17.27
C ARG A 353 32.34 16.77 -17.12
N ALA A 354 31.63 17.03 -18.21
CA ALA A 354 30.23 17.48 -18.15
C ALA A 354 29.31 16.30 -17.79
N ALA A 355 29.33 15.23 -18.60
CA ALA A 355 28.51 14.04 -18.37
C ALA A 355 28.71 13.44 -16.96
N ALA A 356 29.94 13.43 -16.44
CA ALA A 356 30.23 12.98 -15.08
C ALA A 356 29.66 13.90 -13.99
N ARG A 357 29.50 15.21 -14.22
CA ARG A 357 28.80 16.12 -13.30
C ARG A 357 27.30 15.86 -13.32
N ASP A 358 26.74 15.72 -14.51
CA ASP A 358 25.30 15.51 -14.71
C ASP A 358 24.86 14.19 -14.06
N GLN A 359 25.64 13.12 -14.24
CA GLN A 359 25.45 11.84 -13.54
C GLN A 359 25.58 11.96 -12.01
N ASN A 360 26.55 12.73 -11.49
CA ASN A 360 26.67 12.95 -10.04
C ASN A 360 25.50 13.77 -9.48
N PHE A 361 24.96 14.72 -10.25
CA PHE A 361 23.77 15.49 -9.86
C PHE A 361 22.53 14.59 -9.78
N ASP A 362 22.28 13.76 -10.80
CA ASP A 362 21.19 12.78 -10.80
C ASP A 362 21.31 11.74 -9.67
N LEU A 363 22.52 11.25 -9.40
CA LEU A 363 22.77 10.34 -8.27
C LEU A 363 22.54 11.02 -6.92
N SER A 364 22.99 12.27 -6.76
CA SER A 364 22.79 13.05 -5.53
C SER A 364 21.30 13.35 -5.29
N LYS A 365 20.55 13.68 -6.36
CA LYS A 365 19.09 13.84 -6.30
C LYS A 365 18.41 12.54 -5.84
N LYS A 366 18.70 11.41 -6.48
CA LYS A 366 18.14 10.09 -6.10
C LYS A 366 18.49 9.70 -4.67
N LEU A 367 19.70 10.03 -4.20
CA LEU A 367 20.12 9.81 -2.81
C LEU A 367 19.26 10.63 -1.83
N SER A 368 18.92 11.87 -2.19
CA SER A 368 18.04 12.73 -1.37
C SER A 368 16.59 12.22 -1.34
N GLU A 369 16.07 11.73 -2.47
CA GLU A 369 14.74 11.13 -2.59
C GLU A 369 14.65 9.84 -1.76
N ASN A 370 15.63 8.94 -1.89
CA ASN A 370 15.74 7.73 -1.08
C ASN A 370 15.86 8.03 0.43
N LYS A 371 16.54 9.10 0.82
CA LYS A 371 16.64 9.52 2.23
C LYS A 371 15.28 9.97 2.79
N ILE A 372 14.47 10.66 1.99
CA ILE A 372 13.09 11.03 2.38
C ILE A 372 12.24 9.77 2.51
N ILE A 373 12.26 8.88 1.53
CA ILE A 373 11.52 7.60 1.54
C ILE A 373 11.87 6.78 2.79
N TYR A 374 13.17 6.59 3.08
CA TYR A 374 13.64 5.88 4.28
C TYR A 374 13.12 6.53 5.58
N SER A 375 13.15 7.86 5.68
CA SER A 375 12.62 8.59 6.84
C SER A 375 11.10 8.48 7.02
N THR A 376 10.36 8.16 5.95
CA THR A 376 8.92 7.90 5.98
C THR A 376 8.64 6.47 6.41
N LEU A 377 9.31 5.49 5.79
CA LEU A 377 9.22 4.07 6.14
C LEU A 377 9.60 3.80 7.60
N GLN A 378 10.59 4.50 8.14
CA GLN A 378 10.98 4.41 9.55
C GLN A 378 9.85 4.88 10.50
N LYS A 379 9.17 5.99 10.19
CA LYS A 379 8.01 6.48 10.96
C LYS A 379 6.79 5.57 10.85
N GLU A 380 6.64 4.91 9.70
CA GLU A 380 5.57 3.94 9.46
C GLU A 380 5.82 2.64 10.22
N LYS A 381 7.06 2.12 10.19
CA LYS A 381 7.51 1.02 11.05
C LYS A 381 7.22 1.33 12.52
N GLU A 382 7.64 2.49 13.03
CA GLU A 382 7.40 2.91 14.41
C GLU A 382 5.90 3.08 14.75
N ARG A 383 5.02 3.26 13.75
CA ARG A 383 3.56 3.27 13.94
C ARG A 383 3.04 1.84 14.06
N MET A 384 3.44 0.97 13.13
CA MET A 384 3.05 -0.44 13.11
C MET A 384 3.55 -1.18 14.36
N GLU A 385 4.73 -0.87 14.88
CA GLU A 385 5.25 -1.43 16.13
C GLU A 385 4.39 -1.01 17.34
N LYS A 386 3.97 0.26 17.42
CA LYS A 386 3.06 0.75 18.49
C LYS A 386 1.67 0.14 18.41
N GLU A 387 1.14 -0.05 17.21
CA GLU A 387 -0.15 -0.70 16.97
C GLU A 387 -0.09 -2.20 17.30
N ASN A 388 0.97 -2.89 16.89
CA ASN A 388 1.22 -4.29 17.23
C ASN A 388 1.36 -4.47 18.76
N ASP A 389 2.05 -3.57 19.46
CA ASP A 389 2.12 -3.60 20.92
C ASP A 389 0.79 -3.29 21.62
N LEU A 390 -0.09 -2.47 21.03
CA LEU A 390 -1.47 -2.31 21.52
C LEU A 390 -2.28 -3.59 21.31
N LEU A 391 -2.18 -4.21 20.13
CA LEU A 391 -2.85 -5.48 19.82
C LEU A 391 -2.33 -6.64 20.68
N LYS A 392 -1.04 -6.68 21.05
CA LYS A 392 -0.51 -7.65 22.03
C LYS A 392 -1.16 -7.47 23.40
N ARG A 393 -1.17 -6.24 23.94
CA ARG A 393 -1.81 -5.95 25.25
C ARG A 393 -3.29 -6.30 25.25
N GLU A 394 -3.99 -6.03 24.15
CA GLU A 394 -5.41 -6.37 24.01
C GLU A 394 -5.62 -7.88 23.90
N ASN A 395 -4.78 -8.62 23.16
CA ASN A 395 -4.82 -10.09 23.16
C ASN A 395 -4.55 -10.66 24.56
N SER A 396 -3.58 -10.15 25.31
CA SER A 396 -3.35 -10.54 26.71
C SER A 396 -4.57 -10.26 27.59
N ARG A 397 -5.22 -9.10 27.42
CA ARG A 397 -6.45 -8.75 28.15
C ARG A 397 -7.61 -9.70 27.84
N LEU A 398 -7.76 -10.10 26.57
CA LEU A 398 -8.79 -11.04 26.13
C LEU A 398 -8.48 -12.49 26.57
N LEU A 399 -7.22 -12.91 26.56
CA LEU A 399 -6.79 -14.21 27.10
C LEU A 399 -7.08 -14.32 28.60
N SER A 400 -6.76 -13.27 29.38
CA SER A 400 -7.08 -13.22 30.81
C SER A 400 -8.58 -13.23 31.07
N TYR A 401 -9.38 -12.49 30.29
CA TYR A 401 -10.84 -12.54 30.37
C TYR A 401 -11.42 -13.94 30.05
N MET A 402 -10.74 -14.74 29.21
CA MET A 402 -11.10 -16.13 28.92
C MET A 402 -10.51 -17.13 29.94
N GLY A 403 -9.78 -16.68 30.96
CA GLY A 403 -9.11 -17.56 31.94
C GLY A 403 -7.92 -18.34 31.37
N LEU A 404 -7.33 -17.86 30.27
CA LEU A 404 -6.23 -18.50 29.53
C LEU A 404 -4.87 -17.84 29.83
N ASP A 405 -4.66 -17.37 31.06
CA ASP A 405 -3.39 -16.78 31.50
C ASP A 405 -2.29 -17.87 31.61
N HIS A 406 -1.44 -17.94 30.59
CA HIS A 406 -0.46 -19.02 30.37
C HIS A 406 0.85 -18.89 31.18
N ASP A 407 0.77 -18.52 32.45
CA ASP A 407 1.91 -18.60 33.40
C ASP A 407 2.09 -20.01 34.01
N SER A 408 1.53 -21.05 33.39
CA SER A 408 1.55 -22.43 33.93
C SER A 408 1.55 -23.57 32.89
N LEU A 409 1.98 -23.31 31.64
CA LEU A 409 2.19 -24.38 30.64
C LEU A 409 3.54 -24.26 29.91
N PRO A 410 4.55 -25.07 30.26
CA PRO A 410 5.77 -25.16 29.47
C PRO A 410 5.49 -25.92 28.17
N TYR A 411 5.56 -25.24 27.02
CA TYR A 411 5.30 -25.85 25.71
C TYR A 411 6.51 -26.72 25.26
N GLN A 412 6.66 -27.90 25.86
CA GLN A 412 7.50 -28.96 25.31
C GLN A 412 6.83 -29.54 24.07
N ALA A 413 7.43 -29.31 22.89
CA ALA A 413 7.01 -29.93 21.65
C ALA A 413 7.21 -31.46 21.71
N PRO A 414 6.17 -32.30 21.59
CA PRO A 414 6.33 -33.75 21.67
C PRO A 414 7.05 -34.31 20.44
N THR A 415 8.21 -34.93 20.66
CA THR A 415 8.93 -35.66 19.61
C THR A 415 8.37 -37.08 19.39
N SER A 416 8.60 -37.62 18.19
CA SER A 416 8.44 -39.03 17.77
C SER A 416 7.03 -39.68 17.75
N ASN A 417 6.55 -39.95 16.53
CA ASN A 417 6.31 -41.29 15.94
C ASN A 417 6.02 -42.51 16.85
N PRO A 418 5.30 -43.55 16.34
CA PRO A 418 4.19 -43.51 15.38
C PRO A 418 3.04 -44.52 15.68
N GLY A 419 1.84 -44.24 15.14
CA GLY A 419 0.76 -45.23 15.03
C GLY A 419 -0.22 -45.28 16.22
N GLY A 420 -1.44 -45.76 15.96
CA GLY A 420 -2.54 -45.79 16.92
C GLY A 420 -3.84 -45.27 16.30
N ALA A 421 -4.62 -46.16 15.69
CA ALA A 421 -5.86 -45.78 15.03
C ALA A 421 -7.00 -45.57 16.04
N ARG A 422 -7.56 -44.35 16.12
CA ARG A 422 -8.87 -44.11 16.72
C ARG A 422 -9.65 -43.09 15.88
N ARG A 423 -10.79 -43.51 15.33
CA ARG A 423 -11.69 -42.62 14.57
C ARG A 423 -12.47 -41.71 15.52
N SER A 424 -12.69 -40.48 15.09
CA SER A 424 -13.75 -39.59 15.60
C SER A 424 -14.18 -38.68 14.44
N PRO A 425 -15.49 -38.47 14.20
CA PRO A 425 -15.96 -37.79 13.00
C PRO A 425 -15.84 -36.27 13.12
N GLY A 426 -14.83 -35.68 12.49
CA GLY A 426 -14.65 -34.23 12.35
C GLY A 426 -14.64 -33.83 10.87
N LEU A 427 -15.35 -32.75 10.55
CA LEU A 427 -15.55 -32.26 9.18
C LEU A 427 -14.22 -31.95 8.47
N VAL A 428 -13.90 -32.71 7.41
CA VAL A 428 -12.74 -32.43 6.56
C VAL A 428 -13.13 -31.40 5.51
N TYR A 429 -12.77 -30.13 5.74
CA TYR A 429 -12.77 -29.13 4.67
C TYR A 429 -11.47 -29.29 3.86
N GLY A 430 -11.59 -29.76 2.62
CA GLY A 430 -10.43 -30.04 1.76
C GLY A 430 -9.72 -28.77 1.31
N ASN A 431 -8.38 -28.76 1.38
CA ASN A 431 -7.57 -27.69 0.80
C ASN A 431 -7.66 -27.75 -0.75
N PRO A 432 -8.16 -26.71 -1.45
CA PRO A 432 -8.33 -26.74 -2.90
C PRO A 432 -7.03 -26.83 -3.73
N TYR A 433 -5.86 -26.60 -3.12
CA TYR A 433 -4.59 -26.41 -3.85
C TYR A 433 -3.65 -27.62 -3.88
N SER A 434 -4.04 -28.79 -3.35
CA SER A 434 -3.23 -30.03 -3.40
C SER A 434 -3.23 -30.71 -4.79
N GLY A 435 -3.35 -29.94 -5.87
CA GLY A 435 -3.78 -30.40 -7.21
C GLY A 435 -2.76 -30.24 -8.34
N ILE A 436 -1.48 -30.01 -8.06
CA ILE A 436 -0.41 -29.99 -9.08
C ILE A 436 0.67 -31.01 -8.69
N GLN A 437 0.77 -32.08 -9.46
CA GLN A 437 1.85 -33.07 -9.36
C GLN A 437 2.95 -32.70 -10.34
N GLU A 438 4.06 -32.12 -9.86
CA GLU A 438 5.28 -32.02 -10.66
C GLU A 438 6.26 -33.16 -10.33
N SER A 439 6.66 -33.84 -11.41
CA SER A 439 7.66 -34.89 -11.56
C SER A 439 8.71 -35.05 -10.44
N SER A 440 8.49 -36.02 -9.54
CA SER A 440 9.50 -36.47 -8.57
C SER A 440 10.36 -37.61 -9.16
N ALA A 441 11.55 -37.28 -9.67
CA ALA A 441 12.60 -38.26 -9.95
C ALA A 441 13.19 -38.80 -8.62
N PRO A 442 13.65 -40.07 -8.55
CA PRO A 442 13.87 -40.74 -7.27
C PRO A 442 15.16 -40.29 -6.56
N SER A 443 15.01 -39.60 -5.43
CA SER A 443 16.11 -39.41 -4.47
C SER A 443 16.38 -40.72 -3.71
N LEU A 444 17.63 -41.18 -3.74
CA LEU A 444 18.00 -42.51 -3.23
C LEU A 444 18.07 -42.59 -1.70
N LEU A 445 17.66 -43.79 -1.25
CA LEU A 445 17.58 -44.32 0.10
C LEU A 445 18.66 -43.86 1.11
N SER A 446 18.21 -43.66 2.34
CA SER A 446 19.01 -43.40 3.54
C SER A 446 20.15 -44.43 3.74
N ILE A 447 21.38 -43.93 3.87
CA ILE A 447 22.56 -44.76 4.15
C ILE A 447 22.47 -45.33 5.58
N LYS A 448 22.36 -46.66 5.70
CA LYS A 448 22.76 -47.41 6.90
C LYS A 448 23.83 -48.44 6.52
N LYS A 449 24.83 -48.58 7.38
CA LYS A 449 26.10 -49.26 7.10
C LYS A 449 25.94 -50.78 7.00
N CYS A 450 26.72 -51.42 6.11
CA CYS A 450 27.05 -52.84 6.18
C CYS A 450 28.48 -52.99 6.73
N PRO A 451 28.75 -53.90 7.69
CA PRO A 451 30.10 -54.17 8.18
C PRO A 451 30.80 -55.35 7.45
N THR A 452 32.13 -55.33 7.42
CA THR A 452 33.05 -56.51 7.23
C THR A 452 33.65 -56.81 5.83
N CYS A 453 34.22 -55.82 5.13
CA CYS A 453 35.43 -55.93 4.29
C CYS A 453 35.97 -54.50 4.01
N LYS A 454 37.27 -54.15 3.89
CA LYS A 454 38.55 -54.76 3.42
C LYS A 454 38.80 -54.75 1.91
N SER A 455 39.87 -54.04 1.52
CA SER A 455 40.56 -53.96 0.20
C SER A 455 39.70 -53.46 -0.97
N ASP A 456 39.94 -52.31 -1.62
CA ASP A 456 41.16 -51.55 -2.03
C ASP A 456 41.69 -51.93 -3.42
N PHE A 457 42.18 -50.90 -4.14
CA PHE A 457 42.75 -50.89 -5.50
C PHE A 457 41.76 -51.21 -6.64
N GLY A 458 41.79 -50.55 -7.81
CA GLY A 458 42.71 -49.50 -8.28
C GLY A 458 42.27 -48.98 -9.67
N ASP A 459 42.84 -47.94 -10.27
CA ASP A 459 43.89 -47.01 -9.81
C ASP A 459 43.77 -45.66 -10.58
N ASP A 460 44.50 -44.65 -10.10
CA ASP A 460 45.16 -43.55 -10.82
C ASP A 460 44.54 -42.90 -12.08
N ILE A 461 44.44 -41.57 -12.05
CA ILE A 461 45.59 -40.72 -12.45
C ILE A 461 45.83 -39.62 -11.41
N PHE A 462 46.91 -39.79 -10.62
CA PHE A 462 47.90 -38.81 -10.11
C PHE A 462 47.48 -37.34 -9.83
N ASN A 463 47.72 -36.76 -8.63
CA ASN A 463 49.00 -36.57 -7.89
C ASN A 463 50.03 -35.69 -8.65
N HIS A 464 50.77 -34.75 -8.05
CA HIS A 464 50.76 -34.06 -6.75
C HIS A 464 51.72 -32.83 -6.87
N THR A 465 52.23 -32.25 -5.76
CA THR A 465 53.50 -31.45 -5.73
C THR A 465 53.40 -30.01 -6.30
N LEU A 466 53.80 -28.92 -5.61
CA LEU A 466 54.11 -28.67 -4.18
C LEU A 466 54.04 -27.14 -3.91
N GLU A 467 53.93 -26.77 -2.62
CA GLU A 467 54.37 -25.51 -1.99
C GLU A 467 54.74 -24.29 -2.85
N GLN A 468 53.89 -23.25 -2.81
CA GLN A 468 54.30 -21.92 -2.34
C GLN A 468 53.07 -21.02 -2.05
N ASP A 469 52.57 -21.04 -0.81
CA ASP A 469 52.47 -19.78 -0.05
C ASP A 469 52.34 -20.03 1.47
N VAL A 470 53.04 -19.22 2.26
CA VAL A 470 53.29 -19.47 3.69
C VAL A 470 52.11 -19.03 4.56
N GLN A 471 51.71 -19.90 5.50
CA GLN A 471 51.00 -19.60 6.76
C GLN A 471 50.33 -18.22 6.86
N SER A 472 49.17 -18.04 6.20
CA SER A 472 48.26 -16.96 6.58
C SER A 472 47.72 -17.25 7.99
N PRO A 473 47.84 -16.33 8.97
CA PRO A 473 47.18 -16.50 10.25
C PRO A 473 45.67 -16.53 10.05
N SER A 474 45.00 -17.47 10.71
CA SER A 474 43.53 -17.50 10.83
C SER A 474 43.13 -17.08 12.24
N LEU A 475 42.09 -16.26 12.34
CA LEU A 475 41.47 -15.86 13.60
C LEU A 475 40.25 -16.75 13.84
N ASN A 476 40.28 -17.55 14.91
CA ASN A 476 39.18 -18.45 15.25
C ASN A 476 38.36 -17.87 16.40
N CYS A 477 37.04 -17.86 16.25
CA CYS A 477 36.12 -17.40 17.29
C CYS A 477 36.01 -18.44 18.41
N PRO A 478 36.48 -18.17 19.65
CA PRO A 478 36.53 -19.18 20.73
C PRO A 478 35.15 -19.55 21.32
N ILE A 479 34.06 -19.05 20.73
CA ILE A 479 32.68 -19.23 21.18
C ILE A 479 31.87 -20.09 20.19
N CYS A 480 32.29 -20.17 18.91
CA CYS A 480 31.61 -20.99 17.89
C CYS A 480 32.52 -21.59 16.81
N ASP A 481 33.84 -21.61 17.03
CA ASP A 481 34.88 -22.19 16.16
C ASP A 481 34.82 -21.78 14.67
N LYS A 482 34.26 -20.60 14.38
CA LYS A 482 34.32 -20.01 13.05
C LYS A 482 35.71 -19.46 12.75
N TYR A 483 36.22 -19.81 11.58
CA TYR A 483 37.54 -19.42 11.06
C TYR A 483 37.41 -18.17 10.19
N PHE A 484 38.25 -17.16 10.45
CA PHE A 484 38.32 -15.91 9.67
C PHE A 484 39.75 -15.68 9.15
N PRO A 485 39.94 -15.14 7.94
CA PRO A 485 41.26 -14.71 7.47
C PRO A 485 41.79 -13.54 8.32
N ALA A 486 43.07 -13.53 8.70
CA ALA A 486 43.62 -12.39 9.46
C ALA A 486 43.61 -11.04 8.70
N LYS A 487 43.34 -11.05 7.39
CA LYS A 487 43.08 -9.85 6.58
C LYS A 487 41.74 -9.17 6.94
N GLU A 488 40.85 -9.87 7.64
CA GLU A 488 39.47 -9.47 7.96
C GLU A 488 39.27 -9.24 9.46
N LYS A 489 40.30 -8.77 10.17
CA LYS A 489 40.32 -8.57 11.63
C LYS A 489 39.09 -7.81 12.18
N GLN A 490 38.60 -6.80 11.47
CA GLN A 490 37.39 -6.07 11.89
C GLN A 490 36.14 -6.96 11.90
N ILE A 491 35.97 -7.81 10.88
CA ILE A 491 34.82 -8.74 10.78
C ILE A 491 34.88 -9.78 11.90
N PHE A 492 36.08 -10.23 12.26
CA PHE A 492 36.31 -11.09 13.42
C PHE A 492 35.96 -10.38 14.75
N GLU A 493 36.40 -9.14 14.95
CA GLU A 493 36.13 -8.39 16.18
C GLU A 493 34.63 -8.03 16.33
N ASP A 494 33.98 -7.60 15.24
CA ASP A 494 32.53 -7.38 15.20
C ASP A 494 31.75 -8.68 15.49
N HIS A 495 32.19 -9.82 14.93
CA HIS A 495 31.57 -11.12 15.17
C HIS A 495 31.72 -11.60 16.62
N VAL A 496 32.89 -11.41 17.24
CA VAL A 496 33.10 -11.73 18.67
C VAL A 496 32.26 -10.79 19.55
N PHE A 497 32.13 -9.51 19.19
CA PHE A 497 31.27 -8.56 19.91
C PHE A 497 29.79 -8.97 19.88
N CYS A 498 29.31 -9.55 18.78
CA CYS A 498 27.97 -10.14 18.67
C CYS A 498 27.72 -11.38 19.55
N HIS A 499 28.73 -11.89 20.27
CA HIS A 499 28.56 -12.90 21.33
C HIS A 499 28.56 -12.30 22.74
N THR A 500 28.75 -10.97 22.87
CA THR A 500 28.70 -10.21 24.13
C THR A 500 27.50 -9.25 24.23
N LEU A 501 26.55 -9.38 23.28
CA LEU A 501 25.26 -8.70 23.24
C LEU A 501 24.12 -9.71 23.47
#